data_AF-A0AAU8UG52-F1
#
_entry.id   AF-A0AAU8UG52-F1
#
_cell.length_a   1.000
_cell.length_b   1.000
_cell.length_c   1.000
_cell.angle_alpha   90.00
_cell.angle_beta   90.00
_cell.angle_gamma   90.00
#
_symmetry.space_group_name_H-M   'P 1'
#
loop_
_entity.id
_entity.type
_entity.pdbx_description
1 polymer ?
#
loop_
_entity_poly.entity_id
_entity_poly.type
_entity_poly.pdbx_seq_one_letter_code
_entity_poly.pdbx_strand_id
1 'polypeptide(L)'
;MKQALLSLILFLFASVAHAGLDITAYSGLKIVESPVLSSDGMPQRENQVILESGDFPERFRGLESGKVYQFESSFDFRAGSYSGYNAWRNKLAKLAGYQPSTSVRNDVVELRYDETAWKLDHGPFWELIDFSDAEGTIGPDVCRKVYQDFVQYRDQAAHVADAYFYESYVDWMKAFEMCANHGAIVFH
;
A
#
# COMPACT_ATOMS: atom_id res chain seq x y z
N MET A 1 16.75 59.69 16.73
CA MET A 1 15.68 59.05 15.93
C MET A 1 16.35 58.47 14.69
N LYS A 2 16.41 57.18 14.38
CA LYS A 2 15.71 55.96 14.80
C LYS A 2 16.72 54.80 14.69
N GLN A 3 16.79 53.93 15.70
CA GLN A 3 17.44 52.62 15.56
C GLN A 3 16.48 51.69 14.83
N ALA A 4 16.96 51.03 13.78
CA ALA A 4 16.21 50.00 13.07
C ALA A 4 16.46 48.65 13.76
N LEU A 5 15.45 48.12 14.44
CA LEU A 5 15.41 46.71 14.84
C LEU A 5 15.06 45.88 13.59
N LEU A 6 16.00 45.07 13.10
CA LEU A 6 15.66 43.93 12.25
C LEU A 6 15.21 42.78 13.15
N SER A 7 13.90 42.53 13.20
CA SER A 7 13.35 41.28 13.74
C SER A 7 13.53 40.17 12.71
N LEU A 8 14.46 39.26 12.96
CA LEU A 8 14.60 38.01 12.23
C LEU A 8 13.49 37.06 12.70
N ILE A 9 12.39 36.99 11.93
CA ILE A 9 11.34 35.99 12.16
C ILE A 9 11.83 34.67 11.59
N LEU A 10 12.31 33.79 12.47
CA LEU A 10 12.65 32.41 12.14
C LEU A 10 11.34 31.63 12.00
N PHE A 11 10.89 31.39 10.76
CA PHE A 11 9.79 30.47 10.50
C PHE A 11 10.28 29.04 10.71
N LEU A 12 10.06 28.52 11.91
CA LEU A 12 10.09 27.08 12.18
C LEU A 12 8.87 26.45 11.49
N PHE A 13 9.07 25.91 10.29
CA PHE A 13 8.10 24.98 9.71
C PHE A 13 8.19 23.68 10.52
N ALA A 14 7.33 23.53 11.52
CA ALA A 14 7.05 22.24 12.09
C ALA A 14 6.43 21.38 10.97
N SER A 15 7.17 20.39 10.49
CA SER A 15 6.61 19.35 9.63
C SER A 15 5.53 18.64 10.44
N VAL A 16 4.27 18.93 10.15
CA VAL A 16 3.15 18.14 10.68
C VAL A 16 3.23 16.82 9.95
N ALA A 17 3.79 15.80 10.61
CA ALA A 17 3.72 14.42 10.15
C ALA A 17 2.24 14.08 9.95
N HIS A 18 1.80 14.04 8.69
CA HIS A 18 0.47 13.54 8.37
C HIS A 18 0.56 12.02 8.52
N ALA A 19 -0.02 11.47 9.59
CA ALA A 19 -0.21 10.03 9.73
C ALA A 19 -0.93 9.51 8.47
N GLY A 20 -0.25 8.67 7.70
CA GLY A 20 -0.79 8.12 6.46
C GLY A 20 0.09 7.00 5.94
N LEU A 21 -0.54 6.12 5.17
CA LEU A 21 0.03 4.87 4.70
C LEU A 21 0.92 5.14 3.48
N ASP A 22 2.21 4.88 3.61
CA ASP A 22 3.15 4.88 2.50
C ASP A 22 3.29 3.46 1.94
N ILE A 23 3.40 3.37 0.62
CA ILE A 23 3.51 2.10 -0.10
C ILE A 23 4.75 2.17 -0.98
N THR A 24 5.55 1.10 -0.95
CA THR A 24 6.63 0.88 -1.91
C THR A 24 6.38 -0.40 -2.71
N ALA A 25 6.35 -0.29 -4.03
CA ALA A 25 6.36 -1.44 -4.93
C ALA A 25 7.76 -1.65 -5.52
N TYR A 26 8.26 -2.86 -5.45
CA TYR A 26 9.51 -3.29 -6.08
C TYR A 26 9.22 -4.18 -7.30
N SER A 27 10.17 -4.25 -8.23
CA SER A 27 10.16 -5.21 -9.34
C SER A 27 11.54 -5.84 -9.56
N GLY A 28 11.57 -7.03 -10.17
CA GLY A 28 12.82 -7.71 -10.54
C GLY A 28 13.65 -8.17 -9.34
N LEU A 29 13.00 -8.57 -8.25
CA LEU A 29 13.64 -9.06 -7.03
C LEU A 29 14.45 -10.33 -7.30
N LYS A 30 15.70 -10.33 -6.80
CA LYS A 30 16.61 -11.48 -6.83
C LYS A 30 17.23 -11.65 -5.45
N ILE A 31 17.22 -12.87 -4.92
CA ILE A 31 17.84 -13.19 -3.63
C ILE A 31 19.34 -12.88 -3.70
N VAL A 32 19.86 -12.24 -2.66
CA VAL A 32 21.29 -12.02 -2.45
C VAL A 32 21.78 -13.08 -1.47
N GLU A 33 22.53 -14.07 -1.97
CA GLU A 33 22.99 -15.22 -1.17
C GLU A 33 23.97 -14.86 -0.05
N SER A 34 24.70 -13.74 -0.19
CA SER A 34 25.70 -13.30 0.78
C SER A 34 25.65 -11.78 0.93
N PRO A 35 24.60 -11.25 1.57
CA PRO A 35 24.41 -9.81 1.72
C PRO A 35 25.40 -9.25 2.75
N VAL A 36 25.80 -7.99 2.55
CA VAL A 36 26.57 -7.24 3.55
C VAL A 36 25.57 -6.45 4.38
N LEU A 37 25.46 -6.80 5.66
CA LEU A 37 24.54 -6.16 6.60
C LEU A 37 25.29 -5.22 7.55
N SER A 38 24.61 -4.16 8.00
CA SER A 38 25.06 -3.32 9.11
C SER A 38 24.95 -4.03 10.45
N SER A 39 25.45 -3.40 11.52
CA SER A 39 25.26 -3.86 12.91
C SER A 39 23.79 -4.03 13.28
N ASP A 40 22.92 -3.27 12.62
CA ASP A 40 21.48 -3.21 12.89
C ASP A 40 20.70 -4.16 11.97
N GLY A 41 21.40 -5.00 11.20
CA GLY A 41 20.81 -6.00 10.32
C GLY A 41 20.35 -5.48 8.96
N MET A 42 20.59 -4.21 8.62
CA MET A 42 20.11 -3.61 7.37
C MET A 42 21.09 -3.85 6.21
N PRO A 43 20.62 -4.09 4.98
CA PRO A 43 21.49 -4.19 3.80
C PRO A 43 22.28 -2.89 3.58
N GLN A 44 23.58 -3.02 3.33
CA GLN A 44 24.46 -1.87 3.09
C GLN A 44 24.59 -1.46 1.62
N ARG A 45 24.18 -2.33 0.70
CA ARG A 45 24.28 -2.05 -0.74
C ARG A 45 23.00 -1.39 -1.22
N GLU A 46 23.15 -0.53 -2.23
CA GLU A 46 22.02 0.12 -2.87
C GLU A 46 21.04 -0.89 -3.48
N ASN A 47 19.77 -0.49 -3.50
CA ASN A 47 18.67 -1.25 -4.06
C ASN A 47 18.52 -2.66 -3.46
N GLN A 48 18.82 -2.80 -2.16
CA GLN A 48 18.59 -4.02 -1.41
C GLN A 48 17.57 -3.82 -0.30
N VAL A 49 16.70 -4.80 -0.10
CA VAL A 49 15.62 -4.78 0.90
C VAL A 49 15.51 -6.14 1.57
N ILE A 50 15.19 -6.14 2.87
CA ILE A 50 14.79 -7.35 3.61
C ILE A 50 13.27 -7.39 3.58
N LEU A 51 12.72 -8.53 3.17
CA LEU A 51 11.27 -8.71 3.10
C LEU A 51 10.84 -9.78 4.09
N GLU A 52 9.79 -9.49 4.83
CA GLU A 52 9.22 -10.37 5.85
C GLU A 52 7.76 -10.65 5.54
N SER A 53 7.34 -11.88 5.88
CA SER A 53 5.97 -12.35 5.68
C SER A 53 4.93 -11.66 6.55
N GLY A 54 5.34 -11.10 7.70
CA GLY A 54 4.46 -10.40 8.63
C GLY A 54 3.28 -11.25 9.11
N ASP A 55 2.18 -10.58 9.45
CA ASP A 55 0.98 -11.23 10.01
C ASP A 55 0.10 -11.94 8.97
N PHE A 56 0.40 -11.76 7.68
CA PHE A 56 -0.37 -12.30 6.55
C PHE A 56 0.52 -13.18 5.66
N PRO A 57 1.05 -14.31 6.16
CA PRO A 57 2.04 -15.12 5.44
C PRO A 57 1.51 -15.67 4.11
N GLU A 58 0.21 -15.87 3.96
CA GLU A 58 -0.42 -16.28 2.71
C GLU A 58 -0.43 -15.18 1.64
N ARG A 59 -0.21 -13.91 2.03
CA ARG A 59 -0.02 -12.79 1.11
C ARG A 59 1.41 -12.68 0.59
N PHE A 60 2.37 -13.31 1.27
CA PHE A 60 3.79 -13.26 0.98
C PHE A 60 4.27 -14.28 -0.07
N ARG A 61 3.36 -14.87 -0.84
CA ARG A 61 3.69 -15.97 -1.77
C ARG A 61 4.63 -15.55 -2.89
N GLY A 62 5.62 -16.40 -3.16
CA GLY A 62 6.66 -16.18 -4.18
C GLY A 62 7.94 -15.55 -3.62
N LEU A 63 8.04 -15.38 -2.30
CA LEU A 63 9.20 -14.85 -1.59
C LEU A 63 9.58 -15.77 -0.41
N GLU A 64 10.78 -15.55 0.14
CA GLU A 64 11.34 -16.22 1.31
C GLU A 64 11.54 -15.19 2.42
N SER A 65 10.88 -15.40 3.56
CA SER A 65 10.89 -14.45 4.69
C SER A 65 12.31 -14.28 5.23
N GLY A 66 12.69 -13.03 5.53
CA GLY A 66 13.99 -12.68 6.11
C GLY A 66 15.16 -12.70 5.13
N LYS A 67 14.91 -12.94 3.84
CA LYS A 67 15.95 -12.84 2.81
C LYS A 67 16.18 -11.40 2.38
N VAL A 68 17.43 -11.12 1.99
CA VAL A 68 17.79 -9.88 1.30
C VAL A 68 17.56 -10.08 -0.19
N TYR A 69 16.85 -9.12 -0.78
CA TYR A 69 16.59 -9.06 -2.20
C TYR A 69 17.23 -7.83 -2.81
N GLN A 70 17.88 -8.00 -3.96
CA GLN A 70 18.22 -6.92 -4.86
C GLN A 70 17.00 -6.62 -5.74
N PHE A 71 16.58 -5.36 -5.85
CA PHE A 71 15.53 -4.94 -6.78
C PHE A 71 16.10 -4.16 -7.97
N GLU A 72 15.37 -4.16 -9.09
CA GLU A 72 15.72 -3.43 -10.31
C GLU A 72 15.14 -2.02 -10.32
N SER A 73 13.90 -1.86 -9.84
CA SER A 73 13.25 -0.56 -9.67
C SER A 73 12.25 -0.57 -8.52
N SER A 74 11.96 0.62 -8.00
CA SER A 74 10.91 0.87 -7.01
C SER A 74 9.93 1.95 -7.47
N PHE A 75 8.74 1.94 -6.90
CA PHE A 75 7.72 2.98 -7.04
C PHE A 75 7.06 3.22 -5.70
N ASP A 76 7.13 4.48 -5.25
CA ASP A 76 6.60 4.91 -3.97
C ASP A 76 5.39 5.81 -4.17
N PHE A 77 4.34 5.61 -3.37
CA PHE A 77 3.18 6.51 -3.32
C PHE A 77 2.53 6.47 -1.93
N ARG A 78 1.76 7.51 -1.62
CA ARG A 78 0.98 7.60 -0.39
C ARG A 78 -0.47 7.20 -0.67
N ALA A 79 -0.95 6.14 -0.03
CA ALA A 79 -2.32 5.64 -0.16
C ALA A 79 -3.36 6.50 0.60
N GLY A 80 -2.89 7.52 1.34
CA GLY A 80 -3.71 8.47 2.09
C GLY A 80 -3.52 8.33 3.60
N SER A 81 -4.38 9.00 4.38
CA SER A 81 -4.47 8.72 5.82
C SER A 81 -5.01 7.30 6.07
N TYR A 82 -4.82 6.73 7.26
CA TYR A 82 -5.41 5.43 7.60
C TYR A 82 -6.93 5.39 7.39
N SER A 83 -7.64 6.44 7.80
CA SER A 83 -9.08 6.56 7.56
C SER A 83 -9.42 6.74 6.08
N GLY A 84 -8.60 7.49 5.34
CA GLY A 84 -8.73 7.68 3.90
C GLY A 84 -8.56 6.37 3.12
N TYR A 85 -7.52 5.59 3.45
CA TYR A 85 -7.28 4.28 2.88
C TYR A 85 -8.41 3.29 3.20
N ASN A 86 -8.90 3.28 4.44
CA ASN A 86 -10.07 2.50 4.84
C ASN A 86 -11.35 2.89 4.08
N ALA A 87 -11.55 4.19 3.79
CA ALA A 87 -12.66 4.65 2.95
C ALA A 87 -12.46 4.25 1.48
N TRP A 88 -11.22 4.30 0.98
CA TRP A 88 -10.87 3.90 -0.37
C TRP A 88 -11.08 2.40 -0.60
N ARG A 89 -10.63 1.52 0.31
CA ARG A 89 -10.88 0.06 0.26
C ARG A 89 -12.37 -0.29 0.20
N ASN A 90 -13.20 0.43 0.97
CA ASN A 90 -14.64 0.25 0.90
C ASN A 90 -15.24 0.62 -0.46
N LYS A 91 -14.72 1.69 -1.10
CA LYS A 91 -15.13 2.05 -2.48
C LYS A 91 -14.64 1.01 -3.49
N LEU A 92 -13.43 0.47 -3.32
CA LEU A 92 -12.90 -0.62 -4.14
C LEU A 92 -13.76 -1.88 -4.03
N ALA A 93 -14.16 -2.26 -2.81
CA ALA A 93 -15.08 -3.37 -2.57
C ALA A 93 -16.46 -3.13 -3.22
N LYS A 94 -16.98 -1.90 -3.12
CA LYS A 94 -18.23 -1.53 -3.82
C LYS A 94 -18.09 -1.67 -5.34
N LEU A 95 -16.98 -1.19 -5.92
CA LEU A 95 -16.68 -1.31 -7.35
C LEU A 95 -16.62 -2.78 -7.78
N ALA A 96 -16.02 -3.64 -6.94
CA ALA A 96 -15.90 -5.08 -7.15
C ALA A 96 -17.23 -5.84 -7.09
N GLY A 97 -18.31 -5.21 -6.61
CA GLY A 97 -19.64 -5.79 -6.55
C GLY A 97 -19.94 -6.58 -5.27
N TYR A 98 -19.13 -6.43 -4.22
CA TYR A 98 -19.46 -6.98 -2.91
C TYR A 98 -20.81 -6.41 -2.43
N GLN A 99 -21.57 -7.20 -1.67
CA GLN A 99 -22.81 -6.70 -1.07
C GLN A 99 -22.49 -5.84 0.16
N PRO A 100 -23.28 -4.79 0.45
CA PRO A 100 -23.09 -4.02 1.66
C PRO A 100 -23.56 -4.81 2.89
N SER A 101 -22.82 -4.68 3.99
CA SER A 101 -23.25 -5.07 5.33
C SER A 101 -23.39 -3.84 6.23
N THR A 102 -24.31 -3.89 7.18
CA THR A 102 -24.48 -2.84 8.19
C THR A 102 -23.37 -2.91 9.23
N SER A 103 -22.73 -1.76 9.50
CA SER A 103 -21.70 -1.57 10.53
C SER A 103 -22.08 -0.42 11.45
N VAL A 104 -21.66 -0.48 12.71
CA VAL A 104 -21.84 0.63 13.67
C VAL A 104 -20.46 1.12 14.07
N ARG A 105 -20.13 2.36 13.72
CA ARG A 105 -18.84 3.00 14.00
C ARG A 105 -19.08 4.37 14.63
N ASN A 106 -18.54 4.61 15.82
CA ASN A 106 -18.75 5.85 16.57
C ASN A 106 -20.24 6.22 16.69
N ASP A 107 -21.08 5.23 17.03
CA ASP A 107 -22.55 5.35 17.12
C ASP A 107 -23.28 5.72 15.80
N VAL A 108 -22.58 5.68 14.67
CA VAL A 108 -23.15 5.90 13.34
C VAL A 108 -23.33 4.56 12.62
N VAL A 109 -24.53 4.35 12.08
CA VAL A 109 -24.83 3.21 11.22
C VAL A 109 -24.34 3.51 9.80
N GLU A 110 -23.43 2.69 9.30
CA GLU A 110 -22.86 2.79 7.96
C GLU A 110 -23.07 1.51 7.15
N LEU A 111 -23.16 1.64 5.82
CA LEU A 111 -23.11 0.50 4.90
C LEU A 111 -21.67 0.28 4.44
N ARG A 112 -21.10 -0.88 4.76
CA ARG A 112 -19.72 -1.28 4.47
C ARG A 112 -19.68 -2.48 3.54
N TYR A 113 -18.95 -2.34 2.44
CA TYR A 113 -18.76 -3.34 1.40
C TYR A 113 -17.51 -4.17 1.67
N ASP A 114 -16.47 -3.54 2.19
CA ASP A 114 -15.22 -4.20 2.60
C ASP A 114 -15.41 -5.16 3.77
N GLU A 115 -16.27 -4.83 4.74
CA GLU A 115 -16.63 -5.75 5.82
C GLU A 115 -17.29 -7.06 5.33
N THR A 116 -17.89 -7.04 4.13
CA THR A 116 -18.36 -8.27 3.50
C THR A 116 -17.20 -9.04 2.89
N ALA A 117 -16.23 -8.37 2.26
CA ALA A 117 -15.02 -9.00 1.75
C ALA A 117 -14.18 -9.66 2.86
N TRP A 118 -14.06 -9.02 4.04
CA TRP A 118 -13.34 -9.56 5.20
C TRP A 118 -13.94 -10.85 5.78
N LYS A 119 -15.19 -11.17 5.44
CA LYS A 119 -15.87 -12.41 5.88
C LYS A 119 -15.76 -13.54 4.85
N LEU A 120 -15.14 -13.25 3.72
CA LEU A 120 -14.91 -14.19 2.63
C LEU A 120 -13.43 -14.57 2.61
N ASP A 121 -13.09 -15.53 1.76
CA ASP A 121 -11.73 -15.99 1.52
C ASP A 121 -11.33 -15.86 0.02
N HIS A 122 -12.13 -15.12 -0.75
CA HIS A 122 -11.97 -14.97 -2.19
C HIS A 122 -12.70 -13.74 -2.75
N GLY A 123 -12.47 -13.48 -4.04
CA GLY A 123 -13.14 -12.45 -4.84
C GLY A 123 -12.19 -11.37 -5.34
N PRO A 124 -12.69 -10.40 -6.12
CA PRO A 124 -11.85 -9.35 -6.70
C PRO A 124 -11.24 -8.45 -5.63
N PHE A 125 -9.93 -8.20 -5.73
CA PHE A 125 -9.13 -7.41 -4.79
C PHE A 125 -9.14 -7.91 -3.34
N TRP A 126 -9.68 -9.10 -3.04
CA TRP A 126 -9.80 -9.61 -1.67
C TRP A 126 -8.46 -9.56 -0.93
N GLU A 127 -7.37 -9.92 -1.58
CA GLU A 127 -6.03 -9.94 -0.98
C GLU A 127 -5.50 -8.57 -0.58
N LEU A 128 -6.04 -7.48 -1.16
CA LEU A 128 -5.73 -6.09 -0.81
C LEU A 128 -6.76 -5.50 0.17
N ILE A 129 -8.05 -5.82 -0.02
CA ILE A 129 -9.13 -5.33 0.83
C ILE A 129 -9.02 -5.93 2.23
N ASP A 130 -8.76 -7.23 2.31
CA ASP A 130 -8.52 -8.01 3.51
C ASP A 130 -7.00 -8.17 3.74
N PHE A 131 -6.37 -7.02 3.98
CA PHE A 131 -4.96 -6.89 4.32
C PHE A 131 -4.76 -5.80 5.37
N SER A 132 -3.57 -5.78 5.97
CA SER A 132 -3.12 -4.74 6.88
C SER A 132 -3.33 -3.34 6.30
N ASP A 133 -3.69 -2.40 7.17
CA ASP A 133 -3.75 -0.98 6.86
C ASP A 133 -2.59 -0.19 7.48
N ALA A 134 -1.59 -0.87 8.05
CA ALA A 134 -0.40 -0.26 8.63
C ALA A 134 0.88 -0.81 7.99
N GLU A 135 1.24 -2.06 8.29
CA GLU A 135 2.49 -2.69 7.85
C GLU A 135 2.26 -4.07 7.22
N GLY A 136 3.14 -4.50 6.33
CA GLY A 136 3.09 -5.84 5.74
C GLY A 136 3.64 -5.89 4.32
N THR A 137 3.82 -7.11 3.81
CA THR A 137 4.34 -7.35 2.45
C THR A 137 3.42 -8.27 1.65
N ILE A 138 3.14 -7.88 0.40
CA ILE A 138 2.45 -8.72 -0.58
C ILE A 138 3.47 -9.21 -1.62
N GLY A 139 3.51 -10.52 -1.84
CA GLY A 139 4.43 -11.19 -2.75
C GLY A 139 3.92 -11.24 -4.21
N PRO A 140 4.81 -11.59 -5.16
CA PRO A 140 4.56 -11.47 -6.59
C PRO A 140 3.44 -12.38 -7.10
N ASP A 141 3.23 -13.53 -6.46
CA ASP A 141 2.18 -14.46 -6.84
C ASP A 141 0.79 -13.87 -6.60
N VAL A 142 0.61 -13.24 -5.44
CA VAL A 142 -0.62 -12.54 -5.08
C VAL A 142 -0.79 -11.29 -5.92
N CYS A 143 0.30 -10.55 -6.14
CA CYS A 143 0.26 -9.37 -6.99
C CYS A 143 -0.21 -9.63 -8.42
N ARG A 144 0.20 -10.77 -9.02
CA ARG A 144 -0.28 -11.15 -10.37
C ARG A 144 -1.80 -11.29 -10.42
N LYS A 145 -2.40 -11.92 -9.39
CA LYS A 145 -3.85 -12.07 -9.31
C LYS A 145 -4.50 -10.70 -9.11
N VAL A 146 -4.06 -9.91 -8.14
CA VAL A 146 -4.69 -8.61 -7.84
C VAL A 146 -4.54 -7.63 -9.00
N TYR A 147 -3.40 -7.63 -9.71
CA TYR A 147 -3.23 -6.85 -10.94
C TYR A 147 -4.27 -7.21 -12.01
N GLN A 148 -4.62 -8.49 -12.17
CA GLN A 148 -5.68 -8.90 -13.09
C GLN A 148 -7.05 -8.34 -12.67
N ASP A 149 -7.33 -8.26 -11.37
CA ASP A 149 -8.53 -7.58 -10.88
C ASP A 149 -8.52 -6.09 -11.27
N PHE A 150 -7.37 -5.40 -11.13
CA PHE A 150 -7.25 -4.00 -11.58
C PHE A 150 -7.49 -3.86 -13.08
N VAL A 151 -6.92 -4.75 -13.90
CA VAL A 151 -7.17 -4.75 -15.36
C VAL A 151 -8.65 -4.96 -15.66
N GLN A 152 -9.31 -5.90 -14.97
CA GLN A 152 -10.71 -6.24 -15.19
C GLN A 152 -11.68 -5.10 -14.85
N TYR A 153 -11.39 -4.32 -13.80
CA TYR A 153 -12.29 -3.27 -13.30
C TYR A 153 -11.88 -1.86 -13.72
N ARG A 154 -10.81 -1.71 -14.52
CA ARG A 154 -10.25 -0.41 -14.90
C ARG A 154 -11.27 0.54 -15.51
N ASP A 155 -12.08 0.03 -16.44
CA ASP A 155 -13.06 0.86 -17.14
C ASP A 155 -14.15 1.35 -16.17
N GLN A 156 -14.63 0.48 -15.28
CA GLN A 156 -15.59 0.84 -14.24
C GLN A 156 -15.00 1.85 -13.25
N ALA A 157 -13.73 1.69 -12.87
CA ALA A 157 -13.03 2.63 -11.99
C ALA A 157 -12.95 4.04 -12.59
N ALA A 158 -12.69 4.15 -13.90
CA ALA A 158 -12.63 5.42 -14.63
C ALA A 158 -13.98 6.17 -14.68
N HIS A 159 -15.10 5.48 -14.46
CA HIS A 159 -16.43 6.08 -14.41
C HIS A 159 -16.90 6.45 -12.99
N VAL A 160 -16.10 6.14 -11.96
CA VAL A 160 -16.40 6.59 -10.60
C VAL A 160 -16.17 8.10 -10.52
N ALA A 161 -17.21 8.87 -10.19
CA ALA A 161 -17.15 10.33 -10.05
C ALA A 161 -16.44 10.77 -8.75
N ASP A 162 -15.20 10.33 -8.58
CA ASP A 162 -14.31 10.61 -7.45
C ASP A 162 -12.86 10.55 -7.93
N ALA A 163 -12.27 11.73 -8.16
CA ALA A 163 -10.91 11.83 -8.68
C ALA A 163 -9.87 11.21 -7.74
N TYR A 164 -10.02 11.40 -6.42
CA TYR A 164 -9.10 10.83 -5.43
C TYR A 164 -9.15 9.30 -5.46
N PHE A 165 -10.34 8.72 -5.60
CA PHE A 165 -10.49 7.28 -5.77
C PHE A 165 -9.75 6.77 -7.00
N TYR A 166 -9.94 7.43 -8.15
CA TYR A 166 -9.36 7.00 -9.41
C TYR A 166 -7.84 7.21 -9.48
N GLU A 167 -7.32 8.32 -8.96
CA GLU A 167 -5.87 8.56 -8.86
C GLU A 167 -5.20 7.47 -8.02
N SER A 168 -5.74 7.21 -6.81
CA SER A 168 -5.23 6.14 -5.95
C SER A 168 -5.37 4.75 -6.60
N TYR A 169 -6.45 4.51 -7.36
CA TYR A 169 -6.62 3.28 -8.14
C TYR A 169 -5.52 3.07 -9.18
N VAL A 170 -5.12 4.12 -9.89
CA VAL A 170 -4.05 4.05 -10.89
C VAL A 170 -2.70 3.78 -10.22
N ASP A 171 -2.41 4.42 -9.08
CA ASP A 171 -1.18 4.16 -8.33
C ASP A 171 -1.12 2.71 -7.83
N TRP A 172 -2.20 2.21 -7.24
CA TRP A 172 -2.29 0.81 -6.83
C TRP A 172 -2.14 -0.14 -8.02
N MET A 173 -2.82 0.13 -9.14
CA MET A 173 -2.70 -0.69 -10.35
C MET A 173 -1.24 -0.79 -10.83
N LYS A 174 -0.51 0.34 -10.85
CA LYS A 174 0.91 0.38 -11.22
C LYS A 174 1.78 -0.39 -10.21
N ALA A 175 1.53 -0.23 -8.91
CA ALA A 175 2.24 -0.96 -7.87
C ALA A 175 2.08 -2.49 -8.04
N PHE A 176 0.84 -2.94 -8.30
CA PHE A 176 0.53 -4.35 -8.55
C PHE A 176 1.12 -4.87 -9.87
N GLU A 177 1.16 -4.05 -10.93
CA GLU A 177 1.85 -4.37 -12.19
C GLU A 177 3.35 -4.60 -11.98
N MET A 178 4.02 -3.70 -11.25
CA MET A 178 5.43 -3.82 -10.94
C MET A 178 5.71 -5.05 -10.07
N CYS A 179 4.91 -5.26 -9.04
CA CYS A 179 5.04 -6.41 -8.15
C CYS A 179 4.78 -7.74 -8.86
N ALA A 180 3.86 -7.79 -9.82
CA ALA A 180 3.59 -8.98 -10.62
C ALA A 180 4.81 -9.45 -11.43
N ASN A 181 5.75 -8.54 -11.75
CA ASN A 181 7.02 -8.84 -12.41
C ASN A 181 8.13 -9.17 -11.40
N HIS A 182 7.98 -10.29 -10.69
CA HIS A 182 8.94 -10.78 -9.68
C HIS A 182 9.27 -9.73 -8.61
N GLY A 183 8.25 -9.03 -8.11
CA GLY A 183 8.41 -7.93 -7.17
C GLY A 183 7.76 -8.18 -5.82
N ALA A 184 7.53 -7.10 -5.07
CA ALA A 184 6.83 -7.09 -3.80
C ALA A 184 6.18 -5.72 -3.58
N ILE A 185 5.10 -5.65 -2.80
CA ILE A 185 4.55 -4.39 -2.27
C ILE A 185 4.74 -4.38 -0.76
N VAL A 186 5.32 -3.32 -0.21
CA VAL A 186 5.55 -3.11 1.22
C VAL A 186 4.75 -1.92 1.71
N PHE A 187 4.11 -2.09 2.86
CA PHE A 187 3.30 -1.10 3.59
C PHE A 187 4.11 -0.57 4.77
N HIS A 188 4.10 0.76 4.99
CA HIS A 188 4.88 1.47 6.02
C HIS A 188 4.05 2.40 6.88
#